data_AF-A0A9Q0HTZ3-F1
#
_entry.id   AF-A0A9Q0HTZ3-F1
#
_cell.length_a   1.000
_cell.length_b   1.000
_cell.length_c   1.000
_cell.angle_alpha   90.00
_cell.angle_beta   90.00
_cell.angle_gamma   90.00
#
_symmetry.space_group_name_H-M   'P 1'
#
loop_
_entity.id
_entity.type
_entity.pdbx_description
1 polymer ?
#
loop_
_entity_poly.entity_id
_entity_poly.type
_entity_poly.pdbx_seq_one_letter_code
_entity_poly.pdbx_strand_id
1 'polypeptide(L)'
;MEKGFLILATLLGLVSVTVATAGTATYYDQYTPSKCYGYADQGTMIAAASDVLWNNGAVCGKKYTVKCTGPTNQGIPQPCTGKTVTVKIVDYCPSGCQGTLDLSKEAFSTIANTDAGKIKIDYNPA
;
A
#
# COMPACT_ATOMS: atom_id res chain seq x y z
N MET A 1 36.90 48.09 -23.79
CA MET A 1 36.16 46.82 -23.83
C MET A 1 36.55 46.14 -22.53
N GLU A 2 35.66 45.87 -21.59
CA GLU A 2 34.73 44.74 -21.63
C GLU A 2 33.57 44.98 -20.64
N LYS A 3 32.36 44.70 -21.10
CA LYS A 3 31.13 44.71 -20.30
C LYS A 3 30.98 43.34 -19.66
N GLY A 4 31.24 43.24 -18.36
CA GLY A 4 31.00 42.01 -17.61
C GLY A 4 29.51 41.70 -17.53
N PHE A 5 29.07 40.68 -18.27
CA PHE A 5 27.70 40.18 -18.23
C PHE A 5 27.61 39.15 -17.09
N LEU A 6 26.90 39.48 -16.01
CA LEU A 6 26.60 38.54 -14.93
C LEU A 6 25.54 37.54 -15.40
N ILE A 7 25.95 36.29 -15.62
CA ILE A 7 25.03 35.19 -15.94
C ILE A 7 24.46 34.65 -14.63
N LEU A 8 23.18 34.93 -14.37
CA LEU A 8 22.43 34.34 -13.26
C LEU A 8 21.97 32.93 -13.67
N ALA A 9 22.72 31.91 -13.30
CA ALA A 9 22.35 30.51 -13.54
C ALA A 9 21.20 30.10 -12.60
N THR A 10 19.97 30.08 -13.11
CA THR A 10 18.82 29.54 -12.38
C THR A 10 18.82 28.01 -12.44
N LEU A 11 19.15 27.36 -11.32
CA LEU A 11 18.94 25.91 -11.15
C LEU A 11 17.44 25.62 -11.08
N LEU A 12 16.85 25.08 -12.15
CA LEU A 12 15.54 24.42 -12.08
C LEU A 12 15.72 23.06 -11.38
N GLY A 13 15.41 23.00 -10.08
CA GLY A 13 15.30 21.74 -9.35
C GLY A 13 14.14 20.89 -9.89
N LEU A 14 14.42 19.65 -10.28
CA LEU A 14 13.39 18.67 -10.61
C LEU A 14 12.64 18.28 -9.33
N VAL A 15 11.44 18.82 -9.14
CA VAL A 15 10.54 18.37 -8.07
C VAL A 15 9.87 17.08 -8.53
N SER A 16 10.31 15.94 -8.00
CA SER A 16 9.62 14.67 -8.22
C SER A 16 8.32 14.65 -7.42
N VAL A 17 7.19 14.82 -8.10
CA VAL A 17 5.86 14.60 -7.52
C VAL A 17 5.61 13.09 -7.50
N THR A 18 5.57 12.49 -6.31
CA THR A 18 5.13 11.10 -6.16
C THR A 18 3.60 11.07 -6.19
N VAL A 19 3.03 10.55 -7.28
CA VAL A 19 1.59 10.27 -7.36
C VAL A 19 1.34 8.96 -6.63
N ALA A 20 0.45 8.99 -5.63
CA ALA A 20 0.09 7.78 -4.91
C ALA A 20 -0.64 6.79 -5.84
N THR A 21 -0.30 5.49 -5.75
CA THR A 21 -0.98 4.47 -6.57
C THR A 21 -2.31 4.11 -5.94
N ALA A 22 -3.40 4.31 -6.70
CA ALA A 22 -4.73 3.89 -6.28
C ALA A 22 -4.88 2.37 -6.33
N GLY A 23 -5.64 1.81 -5.38
CA GLY A 23 -5.97 0.41 -5.32
C GLY A 23 -7.16 0.11 -4.43
N THR A 24 -7.34 -1.16 -4.10
CA THR A 24 -8.31 -1.60 -3.08
C THR A 24 -7.65 -2.50 -2.06
N ALA A 25 -8.19 -2.52 -0.85
CA ALA A 25 -7.76 -3.43 0.20
C ALA A 25 -8.92 -4.21 0.79
N THR A 26 -8.65 -5.47 1.13
CA THR A 26 -9.44 -6.33 2.02
C THR A 26 -8.58 -6.74 3.22
N TYR A 27 -9.07 -7.67 4.05
CA TYR A 27 -8.24 -8.28 5.08
C TYR A 27 -8.49 -9.79 5.24
N TYR A 28 -7.52 -10.46 5.84
CA TYR A 28 -7.53 -11.88 6.20
C TYR A 28 -7.08 -12.09 7.66
N ASP A 29 -7.32 -13.29 8.22
CA ASP A 29 -7.12 -13.59 9.65
C ASP A 29 -6.07 -14.69 9.92
N GLN A 30 -5.55 -15.38 8.89
CA GLN A 30 -4.58 -16.47 9.03
C GLN A 30 -3.29 -16.13 8.28
N TYR A 31 -2.22 -15.84 9.01
CA TYR A 31 -0.98 -15.26 8.44
C TYR A 31 0.11 -16.27 8.12
N THR A 32 -0.05 -17.53 8.56
CA THR A 32 0.89 -18.62 8.29
C THR A 32 0.14 -19.88 7.83
N PRO A 33 0.75 -20.71 6.97
CA PRO A 33 1.99 -20.45 6.26
C PRO A 33 1.81 -19.38 5.18
N SER A 34 2.79 -18.49 5.04
CA SER A 34 2.80 -17.46 4.00
C SER A 34 3.61 -17.91 2.78
N LYS A 35 3.27 -17.41 1.59
CA LYS A 35 3.96 -17.75 0.35
C LYS A 35 5.44 -17.35 0.35
N CYS A 36 5.80 -16.25 1.00
CA CYS A 36 7.18 -15.76 1.05
C CYS A 36 8.03 -16.44 2.13
N TYR A 37 7.45 -16.84 3.27
CA TYR A 37 8.22 -17.21 4.47
C TYR A 37 7.77 -18.53 5.13
N GLY A 38 6.82 -19.26 4.53
CA GLY A 38 6.30 -20.50 5.10
C GLY A 38 5.71 -20.27 6.50
N TYR A 39 6.08 -21.10 7.46
CA TYR A 39 5.56 -21.04 8.83
C TYR A 39 6.24 -19.99 9.73
N ALA A 40 7.19 -19.21 9.21
CA ALA A 40 7.86 -18.19 10.03
C ALA A 40 6.90 -17.03 10.32
N ASP A 41 6.68 -16.73 11.61
CA ASP A 41 5.90 -15.56 12.04
C ASP A 41 6.59 -14.27 11.57
N GLN A 42 5.84 -13.44 10.85
CA GLN A 42 6.30 -12.16 10.31
C GLN A 42 5.65 -10.95 11.01
N GLY A 43 4.87 -11.18 12.08
CA GLY A 43 4.10 -10.19 12.81
C GLY A 43 2.79 -9.83 12.11
N THR A 44 2.15 -8.78 12.61
CA THR A 44 0.78 -8.39 12.23
C THR A 44 0.69 -7.15 11.36
N MET A 45 1.81 -6.47 11.04
CA MET A 45 1.83 -5.34 10.08
C MET A 45 2.28 -5.84 8.71
N ILE A 46 1.43 -6.68 8.11
CA ILE A 46 1.74 -7.47 6.93
C ILE A 46 0.59 -7.43 5.92
N ALA A 47 0.86 -7.86 4.70
CA ALA A 47 -0.14 -8.01 3.65
C ALA A 47 0.21 -9.13 2.66
N ALA A 48 -0.80 -9.66 1.99
CA ALA A 48 -0.69 -10.47 0.80
C ALA A 48 -0.82 -9.58 -0.45
N ALA A 49 0.03 -9.81 -1.45
CA ALA A 49 -0.03 -9.11 -2.72
C ALA A 49 -0.90 -9.86 -3.74
N SER A 50 -1.78 -9.14 -4.45
CA SER A 50 -2.47 -9.66 -5.62
C SER A 50 -1.53 -9.83 -6.83
N ASP A 51 -2.01 -10.44 -7.92
CA ASP A 51 -1.29 -10.58 -9.18
C ASP A 51 -0.69 -9.28 -9.73
N VAL A 52 -1.34 -8.13 -9.44
CA VAL A 52 -0.87 -6.79 -9.84
C VAL A 52 0.51 -6.48 -9.27
N LEU A 53 0.80 -6.96 -8.05
CA LEU A 53 2.05 -6.67 -7.34
C LEU A 53 2.96 -7.89 -7.20
N TRP A 54 2.42 -9.11 -7.26
CA TRP A 54 3.12 -10.33 -6.89
C TRP A 54 4.45 -10.51 -7.62
N ASN A 55 4.46 -10.30 -8.94
CA ASN A 55 5.64 -10.38 -9.80
C ASN A 55 6.55 -11.59 -9.49
N ASN A 56 5.97 -12.80 -9.54
CA ASN A 56 6.68 -14.05 -9.22
C ASN A 56 7.40 -14.05 -7.85
N GLY A 57 6.83 -13.36 -6.85
CA GLY A 57 7.39 -13.26 -5.51
C GLY A 57 8.46 -12.17 -5.35
N ALA A 58 8.79 -11.40 -6.39
CA ALA A 58 9.76 -10.31 -6.30
C ALA A 58 9.32 -9.17 -5.37
N VAL A 59 8.05 -9.18 -4.93
CA VAL A 59 7.51 -8.22 -3.95
C VAL A 59 7.69 -8.69 -2.50
N CYS A 60 8.06 -9.95 -2.26
CA CYS A 60 8.29 -10.48 -0.91
C CYS A 60 9.26 -9.60 -0.11
N GLY A 61 8.88 -9.26 1.12
CA GLY A 61 9.68 -8.43 2.04
C GLY A 61 9.64 -6.93 1.77
N LYS A 62 9.13 -6.48 0.62
CA LYS A 62 8.92 -5.06 0.34
C LYS A 62 7.88 -4.49 1.28
N LYS A 63 8.03 -3.20 1.63
CA LYS A 63 7.10 -2.48 2.49
C LYS A 63 6.33 -1.46 1.68
N TYR A 64 5.07 -1.26 2.06
CA TYR A 64 4.19 -0.27 1.47
C TYR A 64 3.53 0.56 2.56
N THR A 65 3.48 1.87 2.35
CA THR A 65 2.56 2.75 3.08
C THR A 65 1.18 2.65 2.42
N VAL A 66 0.14 2.50 3.23
CA VAL A 66 -1.24 2.30 2.77
C VAL A 66 -2.18 3.22 3.54
N LYS A 67 -3.05 3.93 2.81
CA LYS A 67 -4.05 4.85 3.37
C LYS A 67 -5.41 4.58 2.75
N CYS A 68 -6.45 4.51 3.57
CA CYS A 68 -7.83 4.45 3.10
C CYS A 68 -8.26 5.77 2.45
N THR A 69 -8.89 5.69 1.28
CA THR A 69 -9.40 6.84 0.52
C THR A 69 -10.91 6.85 0.35
N GLY A 70 -11.60 5.75 0.66
CA GLY A 70 -13.06 5.75 0.72
C GLY A 70 -13.70 4.37 0.65
N PRO A 71 -15.03 4.34 0.57
CA PRO A 71 -15.80 3.09 0.51
C PRO A 71 -15.77 2.44 -0.87
N THR A 72 -16.03 1.13 -0.88
CA THR A 72 -16.41 0.38 -2.08
C THR A 72 -17.87 -0.04 -2.11
N ASN A 73 -18.59 0.10 -0.99
CA ASN A 73 -20.00 -0.27 -0.85
C ASN A 73 -20.80 0.81 -0.10
N GLN A 74 -22.13 0.70 -0.13
CA GLN A 74 -23.04 1.66 0.50
C GLN A 74 -23.31 1.37 1.99
N GLY A 75 -22.97 0.17 2.48
CA GLY A 75 -23.24 -0.24 3.87
C GLY A 75 -22.41 0.56 4.88
N ILE A 76 -21.15 0.84 4.54
CA ILE A 76 -20.23 1.65 5.35
C ILE A 76 -19.74 2.85 4.52
N PRO A 77 -20.47 3.99 4.50
CA PRO A 77 -20.17 5.11 3.61
C PRO A 77 -18.93 5.93 3.99
N GLN A 78 -18.46 5.84 5.24
CA GLN A 78 -17.28 6.55 5.75
C GLN A 78 -16.36 5.55 6.49
N PRO A 79 -15.68 4.65 5.77
CA PRO A 79 -14.93 3.57 6.41
C PRO A 79 -13.58 4.03 6.96
N CYS A 80 -13.00 5.12 6.44
CA CYS A 80 -11.62 5.48 6.71
C CYS A 80 -11.41 6.15 8.07
N THR A 81 -10.33 5.80 8.77
CA THR A 81 -9.93 6.43 10.04
C THR A 81 -9.09 7.71 9.86
N GLY A 82 -8.63 7.97 8.64
CA GLY A 82 -7.68 9.06 8.32
C GLY A 82 -6.21 8.71 8.59
N LYS A 83 -5.91 7.54 9.14
CA LYS A 83 -4.55 7.08 9.41
C LYS A 83 -3.91 6.41 8.18
N THR A 84 -2.58 6.25 8.26
CA THR A 84 -1.75 5.50 7.31
C THR A 84 -1.07 4.37 8.08
N VAL A 85 -0.90 3.22 7.44
CA VAL A 85 -0.14 2.07 7.99
C VAL A 85 0.98 1.68 7.05
N THR A 86 2.09 1.17 7.60
CA THR A 86 3.15 0.54 6.80
C THR A 86 3.08 -0.97 6.99
N VAL A 87 2.95 -1.72 5.89
CA VAL A 87 2.86 -3.18 5.89
C VAL A 87 4.01 -3.81 5.11
N LYS A 88 4.46 -4.98 5.53
CA LYS A 88 5.41 -5.83 4.77
C LYS A 88 4.64 -6.85 3.94
N ILE A 89 5.00 -7.02 2.67
CA ILE A 89 4.42 -8.10 1.86
C ILE A 89 5.04 -9.43 2.27
N VAL A 90 4.21 -10.36 2.71
CA VAL A 90 4.63 -11.68 3.20
C VAL A 90 3.95 -12.83 2.49
N ASP A 91 2.89 -12.55 1.74
CA ASP A 91 2.07 -13.58 1.13
C ASP A 91 1.60 -13.20 -0.28
N TYR A 92 1.03 -14.19 -0.95
CA TYR A 92 0.44 -14.09 -2.27
C TYR A 92 -1.05 -14.37 -2.20
N CYS A 93 -1.83 -13.45 -2.74
CA CYS A 93 -3.27 -13.59 -2.91
C CYS A 93 -3.54 -13.82 -4.41
N PRO A 94 -3.82 -15.06 -4.85
CA PRO A 94 -3.96 -15.41 -6.27
C PRO A 94 -5.24 -14.84 -6.91
N SER A 95 -5.48 -15.21 -8.16
CA SER A 95 -6.69 -14.83 -8.90
C SER A 95 -7.96 -15.12 -8.08
N GLY A 96 -8.73 -14.06 -7.82
CA GLY A 96 -9.83 -14.06 -6.85
C GLY A 96 -9.58 -13.17 -5.62
N CYS A 97 -8.37 -12.63 -5.48
CA CYS A 97 -8.10 -11.62 -4.47
C CYS A 97 -9.08 -10.46 -4.60
N GLN A 98 -9.83 -10.19 -3.53
CA GLN A 98 -10.83 -9.13 -3.55
C GLN A 98 -10.21 -7.73 -3.40
N GLY A 99 -8.88 -7.61 -3.34
CA GLY A 99 -8.16 -6.35 -3.27
C GLY A 99 -6.84 -6.36 -4.07
N THR A 100 -6.25 -5.18 -4.23
CA THR A 100 -4.86 -5.02 -4.72
C THR A 100 -3.87 -5.53 -3.67
N LEU A 101 -4.17 -5.25 -2.40
CA LEU A 101 -3.51 -5.77 -1.20
C LEU A 101 -4.57 -6.43 -0.32
N ASP A 102 -4.27 -7.60 0.24
CA ASP A 102 -5.06 -8.18 1.33
C ASP A 102 -4.28 -7.94 2.62
N LEU A 103 -4.77 -7.07 3.48
CA LEU A 103 -4.03 -6.64 4.69
C LEU A 103 -4.25 -7.66 5.82
N SER A 104 -3.33 -7.72 6.78
CA SER A 104 -3.72 -8.26 8.08
C SER A 104 -4.88 -7.45 8.67
N LYS A 105 -5.71 -8.08 9.49
CA LYS A 105 -6.81 -7.41 10.18
C LYS A 105 -6.35 -6.24 11.06
N GLU A 106 -5.19 -6.35 11.70
CA GLU A 106 -4.59 -5.28 12.50
C GLU A 106 -4.21 -4.08 11.63
N ALA A 107 -3.59 -4.32 10.47
CA ALA A 107 -3.25 -3.24 9.55
C ALA A 107 -4.50 -2.61 8.93
N PHE A 108 -5.51 -3.42 8.56
CA PHE A 108 -6.77 -2.93 8.02
C PHE A 108 -7.51 -2.07 9.05
N SER A 109 -7.70 -2.57 10.27
CA SER A 109 -8.39 -1.84 11.35
C SER A 109 -7.71 -0.53 11.74
N THR A 110 -6.41 -0.38 11.45
CA THR A 110 -5.71 0.89 11.63
C THR A 110 -6.23 1.97 10.69
N ILE A 111 -6.52 1.62 9.43
CA ILE A 111 -6.89 2.59 8.38
C ILE A 111 -8.38 2.63 8.07
N ALA A 112 -9.16 1.61 8.43
CA ALA A 112 -10.59 1.57 8.19
C ALA A 112 -11.41 0.67 9.13
N ASN A 113 -12.72 0.91 9.17
CA ASN A 113 -13.69 0.03 9.82
C ASN A 113 -13.73 -1.33 9.10
N THR A 114 -13.49 -2.42 9.84
CA THR A 114 -13.49 -3.80 9.34
C THR A 114 -14.83 -4.22 8.75
N ASP A 115 -15.95 -3.66 9.21
CA ASP A 115 -17.30 -3.97 8.68
C ASP A 115 -17.45 -3.57 7.20
N ALA A 116 -16.58 -2.68 6.70
CA ALA A 116 -16.58 -2.33 5.29
C ALA A 116 -16.18 -3.51 4.39
N GLY A 117 -15.38 -4.47 4.91
CA GLY A 117 -14.84 -5.63 4.22
C GLY A 117 -13.84 -5.31 3.11
N LYS A 118 -14.11 -4.28 2.31
CA LYS A 118 -13.29 -3.78 1.21
C LYS A 118 -13.33 -2.26 1.13
N ILE A 119 -12.16 -1.64 0.97
CA ILE A 119 -12.00 -0.19 0.87
C ILE A 119 -11.17 0.21 -0.34
N LYS A 120 -11.33 1.46 -0.78
CA LYS A 120 -10.38 2.11 -1.69
C LYS A 120 -9.17 2.56 -0.88
N ILE A 121 -7.99 2.40 -1.45
CA ILE A 121 -6.73 2.80 -0.83
C ILE A 121 -5.87 3.57 -1.83
N ASP A 122 -4.96 4.35 -1.28
CA ASP A 122 -3.72 4.74 -1.93
C ASP A 122 -2.57 3.99 -1.27
N TYR A 123 -1.61 3.52 -2.07
CA TYR A 123 -0.42 2.84 -1.57
C TYR A 123 0.85 3.25 -2.32
N ASN A 124 1.98 3.23 -1.61
CA ASN A 124 3.30 3.55 -2.15
C ASN A 124 4.38 2.71 -1.48
N PRO A 125 5.51 2.41 -2.16
CA PRO A 125 6.69 1.89 -1.48
C PRO A 125 7.04 2.74 -0.25
N ALA A 126 7.34 2.08 0.87
CA ALA A 126 7.70 2.73 2.13
C ALA A 126 9.21 2.96 2.26
#